data_AF-A0A7Y6EZV5-F1
#
_entry.id   AF-A0A7Y6EZV5-F1
#
_cell.length_a   1.000
_cell.length_b   1.000
_cell.length_c   1.000
_cell.angle_alpha   90.00
_cell.angle_beta   90.00
_cell.angle_gamma   90.00
#
_symmetry.space_group_name_H-M   'P 1'
#
loop_
_entity.id
_entity.type
_entity.pdbx_description
1 polymer ?
#
loop_
_entity_poly.entity_id
_entity_poly.type
_entity_poly.pdbx_seq_one_letter_code
_entity_poly.pdbx_strand_id
1 'polypeptide(L)'
;MAVKYETELYSPLKTFFEQRGFIIKAEVRHCDLVGVKPGQDEPLIVEMKKTFNLSLLLQGMQRLKLSPFVYLAVERNRSKRGAVNQRWSELAALCQQLGLGLITVTFYKTKSPLIDVLCEPAAQNIPSRAPSRKGGVRRQRLLREFEERSGDYNTGGSTRRQLVTAYREKALRVASALRSHGEASPAVLARQTGVGSAAAILQKNYYGWFERLSRGKYVLTIMGVQALTEHAHMLEDHEVLEQNMHVSGSRNSIDDFNVEGLEEIAEVIEPYLVHQGGTSAPASKD
;
A
#
# COMPACT_ATOMS: atom_id res chain seq x y z
N MET A 1 -28.27 -2.86 -5.61
CA MET A 1 -28.74 -1.63 -4.94
C MET A 1 -27.91 -0.48 -5.47
N ALA A 2 -28.42 0.76 -5.38
CA ALA A 2 -27.58 1.92 -5.66
C ALA A 2 -26.52 2.06 -4.55
N VAL A 3 -25.29 2.36 -4.94
CA VAL A 3 -24.22 2.72 -4.01
C VAL A 3 -24.59 4.03 -3.33
N LYS A 4 -24.49 4.08 -2.00
CA LYS A 4 -24.74 5.31 -1.24
C LYS A 4 -23.46 6.17 -1.19
N TYR A 5 -22.31 5.53 -0.98
CA TYR A 5 -21.01 6.17 -0.83
C TYR A 5 -19.96 5.64 -1.82
N GLU A 6 -19.12 6.52 -2.39
CA GLU A 6 -18.04 6.13 -3.32
C GLU A 6 -17.12 5.06 -2.72
N THR A 7 -16.92 5.10 -1.39
CA THR A 7 -16.14 4.13 -0.63
C THR A 7 -16.64 2.69 -0.71
N GLU A 8 -17.91 2.46 -1.07
CA GLU A 8 -18.44 1.09 -1.26
C GLU A 8 -17.81 0.39 -2.48
N LEU A 9 -17.32 1.15 -3.46
CA LEU A 9 -16.61 0.61 -4.63
C LEU A 9 -15.24 0.01 -4.25
N TYR A 10 -14.65 0.48 -3.16
CA TYR A 10 -13.30 0.15 -2.77
C TYR A 10 -13.10 -1.34 -2.46
N SER A 11 -13.88 -1.90 -1.55
CA SER A 11 -13.70 -3.27 -1.08
C SER A 11 -13.79 -4.32 -2.21
N PRO A 12 -14.76 -4.24 -3.14
CA PRO A 12 -14.81 -5.12 -4.30
C PRO A 12 -13.59 -5.00 -5.22
N LEU A 13 -13.12 -3.78 -5.49
CA LEU A 13 -11.97 -3.53 -6.36
C LEU A 13 -10.66 -4.01 -5.71
N LYS A 14 -10.48 -3.74 -4.41
CA LYS A 14 -9.35 -4.25 -3.63
C LYS A 14 -9.26 -5.76 -3.75
N THR A 15 -10.34 -6.46 -3.41
CA THR A 15 -10.41 -7.93 -3.51
C THR A 15 -10.07 -8.42 -4.91
N PHE A 16 -10.64 -7.79 -5.94
CA PHE A 16 -10.43 -8.15 -7.34
C PHE A 16 -8.95 -8.06 -7.76
N PHE A 17 -8.24 -7.01 -7.36
CA PHE A 17 -6.83 -6.84 -7.72
C PHE A 17 -5.88 -7.64 -6.81
N GLU A 18 -6.20 -7.82 -5.53
CA GLU A 18 -5.42 -8.67 -4.63
C GLU A 18 -5.39 -10.13 -5.11
N GLN A 19 -6.52 -10.64 -5.60
CA GLN A 19 -6.59 -11.97 -6.24
C GLN A 19 -5.70 -12.09 -7.50
N ARG A 20 -5.24 -10.97 -8.08
CA ARG A 20 -4.31 -10.92 -9.22
C ARG A 20 -2.85 -10.68 -8.79
N GLY A 21 -2.58 -10.73 -7.50
CA GLY A 21 -1.25 -10.61 -6.91
C GLY A 21 -0.78 -9.16 -6.70
N PHE A 22 -1.71 -8.19 -6.68
CA PHE A 22 -1.37 -6.83 -6.27
C PHE A 22 -1.50 -6.67 -4.76
N ILE A 23 -0.59 -5.90 -4.18
CA ILE A 23 -0.76 -5.33 -2.83
C ILE A 23 -1.49 -4.01 -3.03
N ILE A 24 -2.63 -3.81 -2.36
CA ILE A 24 -3.52 -2.67 -2.58
C ILE A 24 -3.57 -1.78 -1.33
N LYS A 25 -3.51 -0.46 -1.54
CA LYS A 25 -3.71 0.55 -0.48
C LYS A 25 -4.58 1.69 -1.01
N ALA A 26 -5.46 2.20 -0.16
CA ALA A 26 -6.32 3.34 -0.47
C ALA A 26 -5.59 4.70 -0.36
N GLU A 27 -6.10 5.71 -1.07
CA GLU A 27 -5.84 7.15 -0.86
C GLU A 27 -4.37 7.60 -0.97
N VAL A 28 -3.57 6.97 -1.84
CA VAL A 28 -2.12 7.24 -1.99
C VAL A 28 -1.89 8.40 -2.95
N ARG A 29 -1.30 9.51 -2.48
CA ARG A 29 -1.15 10.78 -3.21
C ARG A 29 -2.43 11.22 -3.94
N HIS A 30 -3.54 11.20 -3.21
CA HIS A 30 -4.86 11.55 -3.73
C HIS A 30 -5.35 10.62 -4.86
N CYS A 31 -4.76 9.44 -5.04
CA CYS A 31 -5.33 8.38 -5.88
C CYS A 31 -6.19 7.51 -4.98
N ASP A 32 -7.41 7.21 -5.39
CA ASP A 32 -8.35 6.51 -4.52
C ASP A 32 -7.86 5.09 -4.18
N LEU A 33 -7.25 4.39 -5.14
CA LEU A 33 -6.66 3.06 -4.94
C LEU A 33 -5.38 2.93 -5.76
N VAL A 34 -4.32 2.45 -5.11
CA VAL A 34 -3.04 2.13 -5.76
C VAL A 34 -2.68 0.68 -5.47
N GLY A 35 -2.20 -0.01 -6.49
CA GLY A 35 -1.72 -1.39 -6.40
C GLY A 35 -0.28 -1.52 -6.86
N VAL A 36 0.53 -2.29 -6.15
CA VAL A 36 1.89 -2.63 -6.57
C VAL A 36 2.01 -4.14 -6.64
N LYS A 37 2.66 -4.65 -7.68
CA LYS A 37 2.96 -6.07 -7.83
C LYS A 37 4.47 -6.29 -7.67
N PRO A 38 4.92 -7.25 -6.84
CA PRO A 38 6.34 -7.55 -6.72
C PRO A 38 6.99 -7.81 -8.08
N GLY A 39 8.15 -7.21 -8.34
CA GLY A 39 8.85 -7.31 -9.62
C GLY A 39 8.27 -6.46 -10.77
N GLN A 40 7.22 -5.67 -10.52
CA GLN A 40 6.73 -4.66 -11.47
C GLN A 40 6.96 -3.26 -10.92
N ASP A 41 7.69 -2.44 -11.68
CA ASP A 41 7.93 -1.06 -11.27
C ASP A 41 6.67 -0.17 -11.41
N GLU A 42 5.73 -0.57 -12.27
CA GLU A 42 4.57 0.24 -12.69
C GLU A 42 3.38 -0.01 -11.78
N PRO A 43 2.95 0.98 -10.96
CA PRO A 43 1.84 0.77 -10.06
C PRO A 43 0.51 0.76 -10.84
N LEU A 44 -0.40 -0.12 -10.46
CA LEU A 44 -1.81 0.01 -10.81
C LEU A 44 -2.41 1.23 -10.10
N ILE A 45 -3.21 2.03 -10.80
CA ILE A 45 -3.96 3.14 -10.20
C ILE A 45 -5.43 3.00 -10.60
N VAL A 46 -6.34 3.17 -9.64
CA VAL A 46 -7.79 3.16 -9.89
C VAL A 46 -8.42 4.41 -9.28
N GLU A 47 -9.11 5.19 -10.09
CA GLU A 47 -9.95 6.32 -9.67
C GLU A 47 -11.41 5.88 -9.66
N MET A 48 -12.15 6.23 -8.60
CA MET A 48 -13.49 5.73 -8.32
C MET A 48 -14.51 6.88 -8.24
N LYS A 49 -15.65 6.73 -8.92
CA LYS A 49 -16.83 7.60 -8.74
C LYS A 49 -18.11 6.80 -8.78
N LYS A 50 -19.18 7.30 -8.14
CA LYS A 50 -20.51 6.64 -8.22
C LYS A 50 -20.98 6.47 -9.67
N THR A 51 -20.79 7.51 -10.49
CA THR A 51 -21.15 7.51 -11.92
C THR A 51 -19.98 8.02 -12.75
N PHE A 52 -19.92 7.56 -13.99
CA PHE A 52 -18.96 8.11 -14.95
C PHE A 52 -19.28 9.57 -15.24
N ASN A 53 -18.28 10.45 -15.15
CA ASN A 53 -18.41 11.88 -15.41
C ASN A 53 -17.07 12.45 -15.89
N LEU A 54 -17.08 13.71 -16.35
CA LEU A 54 -15.89 14.36 -16.89
C LEU A 54 -14.77 14.50 -15.85
N SER A 55 -15.10 14.74 -14.57
CA SER A 55 -14.09 14.84 -13.50
C SER A 55 -13.31 13.54 -13.34
N LEU A 56 -13.99 12.39 -13.29
CA LEU A 56 -13.36 11.07 -13.24
C LEU A 56 -12.41 10.85 -14.42
N LEU A 57 -12.86 11.21 -15.63
CA LEU A 57 -12.07 11.06 -16.85
C LEU A 57 -10.78 11.90 -16.79
N LEU A 58 -10.90 13.18 -16.41
CA LEU A 58 -9.76 14.08 -16.27
C LEU A 58 -8.80 13.63 -15.16
N GLN A 59 -9.30 13.09 -14.06
CA GLN A 59 -8.48 12.47 -13.01
C GLN A 59 -7.68 11.30 -13.58
N GLY A 60 -8.32 10.36 -14.28
CA GLY A 60 -7.63 9.23 -14.93
C GLY A 60 -6.54 9.67 -15.90
N MET A 61 -6.85 10.63 -16.78
CA MET A 61 -5.86 11.18 -17.71
C MET A 61 -4.66 11.82 -16.99
N GLN A 62 -4.88 12.45 -15.83
CA GLN A 62 -3.80 12.98 -15.02
C GLN A 62 -2.95 11.85 -14.41
N ARG A 63 -3.55 10.72 -14.03
CA ARG A 63 -2.83 9.54 -13.51
C ARG A 63 -2.01 8.80 -14.56
N LEU A 64 -2.34 8.92 -15.84
CA LEU A 64 -1.50 8.37 -16.92
C LEU A 64 -0.08 8.95 -16.94
N LYS A 65 0.13 10.12 -16.33
CA LYS A 65 1.47 10.72 -16.14
C LYS A 65 2.30 9.99 -15.07
N LEU A 66 1.66 9.17 -14.24
CA LEU A 66 2.26 8.43 -13.12
C LEU A 66 2.44 6.95 -13.46
N SER A 67 1.47 6.34 -14.13
CA SER A 67 1.48 4.94 -14.52
C SER A 67 0.66 4.74 -15.79
N PRO A 68 1.01 3.78 -16.67
CA PRO A 68 0.15 3.43 -17.79
C PRO A 68 -0.94 2.40 -17.43
N PHE A 69 -0.93 1.83 -16.22
CA PHE A 69 -1.96 0.91 -15.71
C PHE A 69 -3.00 1.68 -14.89
N VAL A 70 -3.82 2.50 -15.56
CA VAL A 70 -4.84 3.33 -14.93
C VAL A 70 -6.23 2.87 -15.30
N TYR A 71 -7.07 2.60 -14.30
CA TYR A 71 -8.48 2.32 -14.46
C TYR A 71 -9.37 3.42 -13.90
N LEU A 72 -10.51 3.61 -14.56
CA LEU A 72 -11.66 4.31 -14.01
C LEU A 72 -12.68 3.27 -13.53
N ALA A 73 -13.21 3.42 -12.33
CA ALA A 73 -14.18 2.49 -11.77
C ALA A 73 -15.46 3.19 -11.31
N VAL A 74 -16.61 2.64 -11.70
CA VAL A 74 -17.92 3.22 -11.37
C VAL A 74 -18.98 2.17 -11.05
N GLU A 75 -20.08 2.57 -10.41
CA GLU A 75 -21.21 1.66 -10.19
C GLU A 75 -21.94 1.39 -11.51
N ARG A 76 -22.24 0.11 -11.80
CA ARG A 76 -23.25 -0.29 -12.79
C ARG A 76 -24.60 -0.49 -12.12
N ASN A 77 -25.37 0.59 -12.04
CA ASN A 77 -26.70 0.54 -11.45
C ASN A 77 -27.71 -0.19 -12.36
N ARG A 78 -28.19 -1.37 -11.94
CA ARG A 78 -29.16 -2.17 -12.73
C ARG A 78 -30.61 -1.72 -12.61
N SER A 79 -30.99 -0.94 -11.58
CA SER A 79 -32.36 -0.46 -11.39
C SER A 79 -32.70 0.73 -12.28
N LYS A 80 -31.70 1.48 -12.75
CA LYS A 80 -31.86 2.54 -13.76
C LYS A 80 -31.85 1.95 -15.18
N ARG A 81 -32.76 1.00 -15.44
CA ARG A 81 -33.04 0.47 -16.78
C ARG A 81 -33.90 1.50 -17.53
N GLY A 82 -33.26 2.33 -18.34
CA GLY A 82 -33.94 3.30 -19.20
C GLY A 82 -33.10 4.53 -19.46
N ALA A 83 -32.72 4.69 -20.74
CA ALA A 83 -32.21 5.86 -21.46
C ALA A 83 -31.08 6.70 -20.82
N VAL A 84 -30.01 6.94 -21.59
CA VAL A 84 -28.85 7.83 -21.30
C VAL A 84 -27.64 7.19 -20.59
N ASN A 85 -27.83 6.36 -19.55
CA ASN A 85 -26.70 5.87 -18.72
C ASN A 85 -26.09 4.49 -19.10
N GLN A 86 -26.25 4.03 -20.35
CA GLN A 86 -25.74 2.72 -20.79
C GLN A 86 -24.94 2.76 -22.09
N ARG A 87 -24.33 3.90 -22.40
CA ARG A 87 -23.34 4.04 -23.48
C ARG A 87 -21.99 3.40 -23.09
N TRP A 88 -22.04 2.24 -22.44
CA TRP A 88 -20.88 1.55 -21.91
C TRP A 88 -19.87 1.19 -23.00
N SER A 89 -20.36 0.84 -24.19
CA SER A 89 -19.52 0.63 -25.37
C SER A 89 -18.81 1.91 -25.82
N GLU A 90 -19.54 3.03 -25.94
CA GLU A 90 -18.94 4.33 -26.31
C GLU A 90 -17.95 4.82 -25.25
N LEU A 91 -18.28 4.67 -23.95
CA LEU A 91 -17.39 5.02 -22.84
C LEU A 91 -16.15 4.14 -22.80
N ALA A 92 -16.29 2.82 -23.04
CA ALA A 92 -15.16 1.91 -23.13
C ALA A 92 -14.26 2.27 -24.32
N ALA A 93 -14.85 2.58 -25.49
CA ALA A 93 -14.12 3.03 -26.67
C ALA A 93 -13.36 4.34 -26.42
N LEU A 94 -14.00 5.31 -25.77
CA LEU A 94 -13.35 6.58 -25.37
C LEU A 94 -12.18 6.31 -24.41
N CYS A 95 -12.38 5.49 -23.37
CA CYS A 95 -11.31 5.15 -22.43
C CYS A 95 -10.16 4.45 -23.14
N GLN A 96 -10.45 3.52 -24.05
CA GLN A 96 -9.44 2.80 -24.84
C GLN A 96 -8.63 3.75 -25.74
N GLN A 97 -9.28 4.71 -26.42
CA GLN A 97 -8.60 5.74 -27.21
C GLN A 97 -7.67 6.63 -26.36
N LEU A 98 -8.03 6.85 -25.10
CA LEU A 98 -7.24 7.62 -24.15
C LEU A 98 -6.20 6.78 -23.40
N GLY A 99 -6.17 5.46 -23.61
CA GLY A 99 -5.27 4.53 -22.94
C GLY A 99 -5.66 4.13 -21.51
N LEU A 100 -6.88 4.43 -21.10
CA LEU A 100 -7.45 4.11 -19.78
C LEU A 100 -8.21 2.79 -19.83
N GLY A 101 -8.19 2.04 -18.72
CA GLY A 101 -9.13 0.95 -18.49
C GLY A 101 -10.44 1.47 -17.88
N LEU A 102 -11.53 0.71 -18.07
CA LEU A 102 -12.84 1.01 -17.50
C LEU A 102 -13.40 -0.23 -16.79
N ILE A 103 -13.73 -0.08 -15.52
CA ILE A 103 -14.33 -1.11 -14.68
C ILE A 103 -15.70 -0.64 -14.23
N THR A 104 -16.64 -1.59 -14.16
CA THR A 104 -17.91 -1.35 -13.49
C THR A 104 -18.17 -2.34 -12.37
N VAL A 105 -18.79 -1.85 -11.30
CA VAL A 105 -19.14 -2.65 -10.11
C VAL A 105 -20.65 -2.72 -9.99
N THR A 106 -21.22 -3.92 -10.08
CA THR A 106 -22.64 -4.15 -9.84
C THR A 106 -22.85 -4.67 -8.42
N PHE A 107 -23.61 -3.94 -7.60
CA PHE A 107 -24.00 -4.39 -6.25
C PHE A 107 -25.36 -5.08 -6.26
N TYR A 108 -25.45 -6.23 -5.58
CA TYR A 108 -26.68 -6.99 -5.38
C TYR A 108 -27.10 -6.91 -3.91
N LYS A 109 -28.38 -7.22 -3.62
CA LYS A 109 -28.87 -7.32 -2.24
C LYS A 109 -28.43 -8.61 -1.55
N THR A 110 -28.32 -9.69 -2.32
CA THR A 110 -28.25 -11.07 -1.80
C THR A 110 -26.99 -11.83 -2.21
N LYS A 111 -26.10 -11.22 -3.01
CA LYS A 111 -24.87 -11.85 -3.48
C LYS A 111 -23.73 -10.84 -3.57
N SER A 112 -22.51 -11.37 -3.63
CA SER A 112 -21.29 -10.56 -3.74
C SER A 112 -21.33 -9.61 -4.95
N PRO A 113 -20.71 -8.43 -4.84
CA PRO A 113 -20.60 -7.50 -5.96
C PRO A 113 -19.91 -8.15 -7.17
N LEU A 114 -20.38 -7.82 -8.37
CA LEU A 114 -19.79 -8.28 -9.63
C LEU A 114 -18.92 -7.17 -10.22
N ILE A 115 -17.67 -7.50 -10.53
CA ILE A 115 -16.75 -6.65 -11.27
C ILE A 115 -16.79 -7.04 -12.73
N ASP A 116 -17.12 -6.08 -13.60
CA ASP A 116 -17.04 -6.21 -15.05
C ASP A 116 -15.96 -5.24 -15.57
N VAL A 117 -14.88 -5.76 -16.16
CA VAL A 117 -13.87 -4.96 -16.85
C VAL A 117 -14.35 -4.74 -18.28
N LEU A 118 -14.72 -3.51 -18.61
CA LEU A 118 -15.27 -3.15 -19.92
C LEU A 118 -14.18 -2.86 -20.95
N CYS A 119 -13.05 -2.33 -20.51
CA CYS A 119 -11.83 -2.28 -21.31
C CYS A 119 -10.59 -2.25 -20.41
N GLU A 120 -9.51 -2.81 -20.94
CA GLU A 120 -8.21 -2.82 -20.29
C GLU A 120 -7.37 -1.58 -20.68
N PRO A 121 -6.50 -1.06 -19.81
CA PRO A 121 -5.56 0.01 -20.14
C PRO A 121 -4.68 -0.40 -21.31
N ALA A 122 -4.32 0.57 -22.16
CA ALA A 122 -3.58 0.27 -23.40
C ALA A 122 -2.25 -0.47 -23.16
N ALA A 123 -1.59 -0.23 -22.02
CA ALA A 123 -0.35 -0.91 -21.68
C ALA A 123 -0.50 -2.40 -21.34
N GLN A 124 -1.70 -2.90 -21.09
CA GLN A 124 -1.92 -4.35 -20.94
C GLN A 124 -1.98 -5.08 -22.29
N ASN A 125 -2.33 -4.37 -23.37
CA ASN A 125 -2.47 -4.94 -24.71
C ASN A 125 -1.18 -4.86 -25.55
N ILE A 126 -0.11 -4.26 -25.00
CA ILE A 126 1.17 -4.10 -25.69
C ILE A 126 2.22 -4.86 -24.88
N PRO A 127 2.89 -5.88 -25.44
CA PRO A 127 4.00 -6.52 -24.76
C PRO A 127 5.14 -5.50 -24.57
N SER A 128 5.46 -5.22 -23.30
CA SER A 128 6.69 -4.57 -22.85
C SER A 128 7.14 -3.33 -23.62
N ARG A 129 6.64 -2.15 -23.21
CA ARG A 129 7.30 -0.89 -23.54
C ARG A 129 8.28 -0.52 -22.42
N ALA A 130 9.50 -0.14 -22.79
CA ALA A 130 10.46 0.42 -21.85
C ALA A 130 9.84 1.60 -21.05
N PRO A 131 10.08 1.69 -19.74
CA PRO A 131 9.40 2.65 -18.87
C PRO A 131 9.62 4.08 -19.37
N SER A 132 8.51 4.80 -19.56
CA SER A 132 8.53 6.20 -19.97
C SER A 132 9.24 7.04 -18.91
N ARG A 133 10.42 7.58 -19.25
CA ARG A 133 11.24 8.45 -18.36
C ARG A 133 10.52 9.73 -17.92
N LYS A 134 9.41 10.11 -18.56
CA LYS A 134 8.71 11.39 -18.32
C LYS A 134 7.92 11.44 -17.01
N GLY A 135 7.75 10.33 -16.29
CA GLY A 135 6.99 10.26 -15.02
C GLY A 135 7.81 9.93 -13.77
N GLY A 136 9.11 9.64 -13.91
CA GLY A 136 9.91 8.95 -12.88
C GLY A 136 9.83 9.54 -11.48
N VAL A 137 10.08 10.85 -11.31
CA VAL A 137 10.08 11.50 -9.98
C VAL A 137 8.70 11.48 -9.33
N ARG A 138 7.62 11.71 -10.09
CA ARG A 138 6.26 11.72 -9.54
C ARG A 138 5.79 10.31 -9.18
N ARG A 139 6.19 9.32 -9.97
CA ARG A 139 5.94 7.90 -9.71
C ARG A 139 6.71 7.38 -8.50
N GLN A 140 8.01 7.65 -8.40
CA GLN A 140 8.81 7.30 -7.23
C GLN A 140 8.22 7.88 -5.95
N ARG A 141 7.73 9.11 -6.03
CA ARG A 141 6.99 9.77 -4.95
C ARG A 141 5.71 9.04 -4.55
N LEU A 142 4.94 8.54 -5.52
CA LEU A 142 3.73 7.74 -5.30
C LEU A 142 4.07 6.41 -4.62
N LEU A 143 5.06 5.68 -5.17
CA LEU A 143 5.53 4.40 -4.64
C LEU A 143 6.09 4.55 -3.21
N ARG A 144 6.86 5.61 -2.95
CA ARG A 144 7.35 5.90 -1.59
C ARG A 144 6.20 6.12 -0.61
N GLU A 145 5.16 6.85 -0.99
CA GLU A 145 4.00 7.01 -0.09
C GLU A 145 3.24 5.70 0.10
N PHE A 146 3.13 4.89 -0.95
CA PHE A 146 2.55 3.55 -0.87
C PHE A 146 3.32 2.69 0.14
N GLU A 147 4.64 2.65 0.07
CA GLU A 147 5.50 1.90 1.02
C GLU A 147 5.38 2.43 2.45
N GLU A 148 5.33 3.75 2.62
CA GLU A 148 5.29 4.40 3.93
C GLU A 148 3.98 4.15 4.72
N ARG A 149 2.90 3.70 4.07
CA ARG A 149 1.66 3.30 4.75
C ARG A 149 1.77 1.90 5.35
N SER A 150 1.46 1.73 6.63
CA SER A 150 1.54 0.41 7.29
C SER A 150 0.37 -0.53 7.01
N GLY A 151 -0.74 -0.03 6.47
CA GLY A 151 -1.93 -0.83 6.22
C GLY A 151 -2.99 -0.07 5.44
N ASP A 152 -4.11 -0.74 5.18
CA ASP A 152 -5.27 -0.17 4.51
C ASP A 152 -6.32 0.28 5.53
N TYR A 153 -6.00 1.30 6.32
CA TYR A 153 -6.87 1.78 7.40
C TYR A 153 -8.15 2.46 6.91
N ASN A 154 -8.23 2.77 5.61
CA ASN A 154 -9.39 3.37 4.96
C ASN A 154 -10.27 2.29 4.30
N THR A 155 -10.55 1.18 5.00
CA THR A 155 -11.53 0.20 4.53
C THR A 155 -12.93 0.83 4.52
N GLY A 156 -13.55 0.89 3.35
CA GLY A 156 -14.84 1.55 3.13
C GLY A 156 -15.95 1.13 4.10
N GLY A 157 -16.79 2.09 4.50
CA GLY A 157 -18.02 1.83 5.25
C GLY A 157 -18.14 2.45 6.65
N SER A 158 -17.54 3.61 6.94
CA SER A 158 -17.85 4.35 8.17
C SER A 158 -18.05 5.84 7.90
N THR A 159 -19.27 6.30 8.07
CA THR A 159 -19.76 7.66 7.81
C THR A 159 -19.14 8.74 8.71
N ARG A 160 -18.12 8.41 9.52
CA ARG A 160 -17.49 9.32 10.49
C ARG A 160 -15.97 9.15 10.67
N ARG A 161 -15.29 8.30 9.92
CA ARG A 161 -13.81 8.21 10.02
C ARG A 161 -13.16 9.25 9.10
N GLN A 162 -12.38 10.16 9.67
CA GLN A 162 -11.59 11.13 8.91
C GLN A 162 -10.55 10.39 8.06
N LEU A 163 -10.46 10.73 6.78
CA LEU A 163 -9.46 10.17 5.85
C LEU A 163 -8.04 10.28 6.45
N VAL A 164 -7.35 9.15 6.52
CA VAL A 164 -6.00 9.10 7.09
C VAL A 164 -4.98 9.10 5.95
N THR A 165 -4.26 10.21 5.82
CA THR A 165 -3.13 10.33 4.90
C THR A 165 -1.88 9.71 5.50
N ALA A 166 -0.88 9.34 4.69
CA ALA A 166 0.40 8.83 5.20
C ALA A 166 1.09 9.82 6.16
N TYR A 167 0.91 11.13 5.95
CA TYR A 167 1.38 12.15 6.88
C TYR A 167 0.67 12.04 8.24
N ARG A 168 -0.65 11.83 8.24
CA ARG A 168 -1.45 11.69 9.46
C ARG A 168 -1.08 10.43 10.23
N GLU A 169 -0.86 9.29 9.57
CA GLU A 169 -0.36 8.07 10.22
C GLU A 169 0.97 8.32 10.93
N LYS A 170 1.93 8.92 10.22
CA LYS A 170 3.24 9.27 10.79
C LYS A 170 3.11 10.26 11.96
N ALA A 171 2.25 11.25 11.84
CA ALA A 171 2.00 12.21 12.91
C ALA A 171 1.37 11.52 14.14
N LEU A 172 0.46 10.56 13.94
CA LEU A 172 -0.13 9.76 15.03
C LEU A 172 0.91 8.88 15.72
N ARG A 173 1.82 8.24 14.98
CA ARG A 173 2.93 7.47 15.59
C ARG A 173 3.86 8.36 16.42
N VAL A 174 4.26 9.51 15.86
CA VAL A 174 5.10 10.49 16.59
C VAL A 174 4.37 11.00 17.83
N ALA A 175 3.06 11.26 17.74
CA ALA A 175 2.25 11.65 18.88
C ALA A 175 2.15 10.54 19.93
N SER A 176 1.96 9.28 19.54
CA SER A 176 1.88 8.15 20.46
C SER A 176 3.20 7.99 21.24
N ALA A 177 4.33 7.97 20.53
CA ALA A 177 5.65 7.94 21.15
C ALA A 177 5.89 9.13 22.10
N LEU A 178 5.45 10.33 21.71
CA LEU A 178 5.57 11.52 22.55
C LEU A 178 4.72 11.44 23.82
N ARG A 179 3.52 10.85 23.75
CA ARG A 179 2.67 10.59 24.92
C ARG A 179 3.36 9.67 25.91
N SER A 180 4.02 8.61 25.44
CA SER A 180 4.72 7.65 26.30
C SER A 180 5.91 8.27 27.03
N HIS A 181 6.56 9.28 26.43
CA HIS A 181 7.69 10.00 27.05
C HIS A 181 7.28 11.25 27.85
N GLY A 182 6.09 11.81 27.61
CA GLY A 182 5.66 13.10 28.14
C GLY A 182 6.31 14.29 27.41
N GLU A 183 7.63 14.39 27.48
CA GLU A 183 8.44 15.30 26.67
C GLU A 183 9.57 14.56 25.95
N ALA A 184 9.81 14.88 24.68
CA ALA A 184 10.88 14.24 23.92
C ALA A 184 11.48 15.12 22.84
N SER A 185 12.68 14.74 22.39
CA SER A 185 13.33 15.37 21.25
C SER A 185 12.96 14.69 19.93
N PRO A 186 13.01 15.41 18.79
CA PRO A 186 12.73 14.81 17.49
C PRO A 186 13.60 13.59 17.16
N ALA A 187 14.85 13.56 17.62
CA ALA A 187 15.77 12.46 17.39
C ALA A 187 15.35 11.19 18.15
N VAL A 188 14.89 11.34 19.39
CA VAL A 188 14.37 10.22 20.20
C VAL A 188 13.12 9.65 19.54
N LEU A 189 12.16 10.51 19.16
CA LEU A 189 10.92 10.07 18.50
C LEU A 189 11.18 9.40 17.16
N ALA A 190 12.11 9.92 16.35
CA ALA A 190 12.47 9.30 15.06
C ALA A 190 13.07 7.90 15.23
N ARG A 191 13.92 7.71 16.25
CA ARG A 191 14.52 6.40 16.56
C ARG A 191 13.47 5.40 17.03
N GLN A 192 12.57 5.82 17.91
CA GLN A 192 11.56 4.94 18.48
C GLN A 192 10.49 4.53 17.45
N THR A 193 10.03 5.47 16.62
CA THR A 193 8.92 5.25 15.69
C THR A 193 9.35 4.79 14.29
N GLY A 194 10.65 4.80 14.01
CA GLY A 194 11.20 4.68 12.65
C GLY A 194 10.85 5.86 11.72
N VAL A 195 10.15 6.89 12.20
CA VAL A 195 9.73 8.04 11.40
C VAL A 195 10.88 9.05 11.30
N GLY A 196 11.76 8.88 10.32
CA GLY A 196 12.88 9.80 10.06
C GLY A 196 12.47 11.27 9.84
N SER A 197 11.21 11.52 9.46
CA SER A 197 10.66 12.87 9.29
C SER A 197 10.05 13.48 10.57
N ALA A 198 10.27 12.89 11.76
CA ALA A 198 9.67 13.36 13.01
C ALA A 198 9.91 14.86 13.29
N ALA A 199 11.12 15.36 13.04
CA ALA A 199 11.44 16.78 13.21
C ALA A 199 10.56 17.69 12.34
N ALA A 200 10.37 17.35 11.07
CA ALA A 200 9.54 18.13 10.16
C ALA A 200 8.05 18.07 10.55
N ILE A 201 7.58 16.93 11.05
CA ILE A 201 6.20 16.76 11.52
C ILE A 201 5.92 17.66 12.72
N LEU A 202 6.80 17.61 13.73
CA LEU A 202 6.71 18.43 14.95
C LEU A 202 6.79 19.94 14.63
N GLN A 203 7.63 20.33 13.68
CA GLN A 203 7.82 21.74 13.30
C GLN A 203 6.66 22.29 12.49
N LYS A 204 6.17 21.53 11.49
CA LYS A 204 5.07 21.99 10.62
C LYS A 204 3.73 21.98 11.34
N ASN A 205 3.52 21.00 12.22
CA ASN A 205 2.37 20.92 13.13
C ASN A 205 1.01 21.25 12.49
N TYR A 206 0.75 20.74 11.28
CA TYR A 206 -0.48 21.07 10.51
C TYR A 206 -1.79 20.83 11.26
N TYR A 207 -1.79 19.97 12.27
CA TYR A 207 -2.97 19.61 13.06
C TYR A 207 -2.99 20.24 14.46
N GLY A 208 -1.96 21.00 14.85
CA GLY A 208 -1.87 21.59 16.19
C GLY A 208 -1.69 20.58 17.32
N TRP A 209 -1.19 19.38 17.04
CA TRP A 209 -1.04 18.30 18.02
C TRP A 209 0.18 18.45 18.93
N PHE A 210 1.16 19.24 18.50
CA PHE A 210 2.46 19.35 19.17
C PHE A 210 2.70 20.77 19.65
N GLU A 211 3.42 20.91 20.75
CA GLU A 211 3.89 22.20 21.27
C GLU A 211 5.37 22.11 21.57
N ARG A 212 6.13 23.17 21.24
CA ARG A 212 7.56 23.24 21.52
C ARG A 212 7.77 23.91 22.87
N LEU A 213 8.13 23.12 23.88
CA LEU A 213 8.39 23.62 25.23
C LEU A 213 9.73 24.38 25.32
N SER A 214 10.78 23.86 24.67
CA SER A 214 12.09 24.50 24.60
C SER A 214 12.90 24.01 23.40
N ARG A 215 14.18 24.38 23.29
CA ARG A 215 15.01 23.94 22.15
C ARG A 215 15.14 22.42 22.14
N GLY A 216 14.57 21.80 21.11
CA GLY A 216 14.64 20.36 20.90
C GLY A 216 13.75 19.55 21.84
N LYS A 217 12.82 20.16 22.58
CA LYS A 217 11.84 19.46 23.42
C LYS A 217 10.42 19.82 22.99
N TYR A 218 9.61 18.79 22.80
CA TYR A 218 8.21 18.91 22.41
C TYR A 218 7.33 18.17 23.41
N VAL A 219 6.08 18.58 23.50
CA VAL A 219 5.00 17.95 24.27
C VAL A 219 3.74 17.84 23.42
N LEU A 220 2.78 17.03 23.84
CA LEU A 220 1.47 16.99 23.21
C LEU A 220 0.56 18.10 23.73
N THR A 221 -0.20 18.69 22.81
CA THR A 221 -1.32 19.56 23.16
C THR A 221 -2.54 18.72 23.54
N ILE A 222 -3.56 19.36 24.11
CA ILE A 222 -4.86 18.70 24.38
C ILE A 222 -5.45 18.11 23.09
N MET A 223 -5.34 18.83 21.97
CA MET A 223 -5.78 18.34 20.65
C MET A 223 -5.02 17.10 20.19
N GLY A 224 -3.71 17.04 20.47
CA GLY A 224 -2.89 15.86 20.17
C GLY A 224 -3.29 14.64 20.99
N VAL A 225 -3.60 14.83 22.28
CA VAL A 225 -4.11 13.75 23.15
C VAL A 225 -5.47 13.25 22.67
N GLN A 226 -6.39 14.16 22.32
CA GLN A 226 -7.70 13.79 21.77
C GLN A 226 -7.58 13.01 20.46
N ALA A 227 -6.68 13.42 19.56
CA ALA A 227 -6.43 12.71 18.32
C ALA A 227 -5.96 11.27 18.56
N LEU A 228 -5.08 11.02 19.54
CA LEU A 228 -4.66 9.66 19.87
C LEU A 228 -5.84 8.78 20.32
N THR A 229 -6.79 9.33 21.06
CA THR A 229 -8.01 8.60 21.47
C THR A 229 -8.94 8.35 20.29
N GLU A 230 -9.15 9.33 19.41
CA GLU A 230 -9.99 9.19 18.21
C GLU A 230 -9.45 8.13 17.23
N HIS A 231 -8.11 8.01 17.16
CA HIS A 231 -7.41 7.18 16.20
C HIS A 231 -6.75 5.94 16.83
N ALA A 232 -7.16 5.55 18.05
CA ALA A 232 -6.56 4.44 18.82
C ALA A 232 -6.49 3.11 18.05
N HIS A 233 -7.56 2.77 17.32
CA HIS A 233 -7.64 1.57 16.47
C HIS A 233 -6.55 1.48 15.38
N MET A 234 -5.91 2.58 14.99
CA MET A 234 -4.79 2.55 14.03
C MET A 234 -3.43 2.29 14.68
N LEU A 235 -3.31 2.55 15.98
CA LEU A 235 -2.07 2.39 16.74
C LEU A 235 -1.91 0.94 17.21
N GLU A 236 -3.01 0.28 17.62
CA GLU A 236 -3.01 -1.11 18.09
C GLU A 236 -2.51 -2.10 17.00
N ASP A 237 -2.95 -1.95 15.76
CA ASP A 237 -2.50 -2.80 14.64
C ASP A 237 -1.02 -2.56 14.27
N HIS A 238 -0.50 -1.37 14.54
CA HIS A 238 0.90 -1.03 14.25
C HIS A 238 1.86 -1.63 15.29
N GLU A 239 1.49 -1.62 16.57
CA GLU A 239 2.23 -2.34 17.62
C GLU A 239 2.28 -3.84 17.36
N VAL A 240 1.18 -4.43 16.88
CA VAL A 240 1.11 -5.85 16.49
C VAL A 240 2.01 -6.14 15.26
N LEU A 241 2.04 -5.25 14.26
CA LEU A 241 2.93 -5.40 13.08
C LEU A 241 4.41 -5.25 13.44
N GLU A 242 4.77 -4.31 14.33
CA GLU A 242 6.16 -4.13 14.79
C GLU A 242 6.63 -5.30 15.66
N GLN A 243 5.75 -5.83 16.52
CA GLN A 243 6.03 -7.04 17.31
C GLN A 243 6.18 -8.27 16.40
N ASN A 244 5.33 -8.43 15.38
CA ASN A 244 5.43 -9.55 14.43
C ASN A 244 6.69 -9.46 13.54
N MET A 245 7.13 -8.25 13.17
CA MET A 245 8.42 -8.05 12.49
C MET A 245 9.63 -8.29 13.41
N HIS A 246 9.53 -7.99 14.71
CA HIS A 246 10.59 -8.31 15.68
C HIS A 246 10.66 -9.81 16.01
N VAL A 247 9.53 -10.53 16.03
CA VAL A 247 9.50 -11.98 16.27
C VAL A 247 10.09 -12.77 15.10
N SER A 248 9.95 -12.28 13.86
CA SER A 248 10.55 -12.90 12.68
C SER A 248 12.01 -12.47 12.42
N GLY A 249 12.51 -11.45 13.13
CA GLY A 249 13.89 -10.97 13.07
C GLY A 249 14.80 -11.44 14.21
N SER A 250 14.28 -12.16 15.21
CA SER A 250 15.04 -12.64 16.38
C SER A 250 15.21 -14.16 16.39
N ARG A 251 15.94 -14.66 15.40
CA ARG A 251 16.74 -15.90 15.52
C ARG A 251 18.08 -15.65 14.84
N ASN A 252 18.89 -14.83 15.49
CA ASN A 252 20.35 -14.83 15.41
C ASN A 252 20.87 -13.90 16.52
N SER A 253 20.73 -14.33 17.77
CA SER A 253 21.67 -13.92 18.81
C SER A 253 22.63 -15.08 19.02
N ILE A 254 23.85 -14.84 18.53
CA ILE A 254 25.07 -15.48 19.00
C ILE A 254 25.13 -15.15 20.50
N ASP A 255 24.87 -16.14 21.35
CA ASP A 255 25.36 -16.29 22.73
C ASP A 255 24.53 -17.41 23.39
N ASP A 256 24.94 -18.66 23.15
CA ASP A 256 24.86 -19.80 24.07
C ASP A 256 25.52 -21.01 23.39
N PHE A 257 26.85 -21.04 23.43
CA PHE A 257 27.61 -22.25 23.19
C PHE A 257 27.49 -23.13 24.45
N ASN A 258 26.70 -24.20 24.40
CA ASN A 258 26.86 -25.32 25.31
C ASN A 258 27.54 -26.47 24.57
N VAL A 259 28.66 -26.95 25.12
CA VAL A 259 29.65 -27.83 24.46
C VAL A 259 29.33 -29.32 24.62
N GLU A 260 28.11 -29.69 25.01
CA GLU A 260 27.76 -31.09 25.31
C GLU A 260 26.98 -31.82 24.19
N GLY A 261 26.75 -31.19 23.02
CA GLY A 261 25.97 -31.78 21.93
C GLY A 261 26.75 -32.20 20.67
N LEU A 262 28.08 -32.12 20.69
CA LEU A 262 28.91 -32.30 19.47
C LEU A 262 29.50 -33.71 19.29
N GLU A 263 29.25 -34.64 20.21
CA GLU A 263 29.67 -36.05 20.04
C GLU A 263 28.65 -36.89 19.24
N GLU A 264 27.36 -36.50 19.21
CA GLU A 264 26.33 -37.27 18.49
C GLU A 264 26.22 -36.95 16.99
N ILE A 265 26.87 -35.89 16.49
CA ILE A 265 26.80 -35.50 15.07
C ILE A 265 28.00 -36.07 14.27
N ALA A 266 29.06 -36.53 14.94
CA ALA A 266 30.23 -37.13 14.28
C ALA A 266 29.96 -38.58 13.79
N GLU A 267 29.05 -39.33 14.42
CA GLU A 267 28.75 -40.73 14.03
C GLU A 267 27.84 -40.86 12.80
N VAL A 268 27.19 -39.78 12.35
CA VAL A 268 26.21 -39.84 11.26
C VAL A 268 26.81 -39.44 9.90
N ILE A 269 28.01 -38.84 9.87
CA ILE A 269 28.61 -38.27 8.65
C ILE A 269 29.71 -39.16 8.02
N GLU A 270 30.30 -40.10 8.76
CA GLU A 270 31.33 -41.01 8.23
C GLU A 270 30.88 -41.93 7.07
N PRO A 271 29.61 -42.36 6.91
CA PRO A 271 29.23 -43.22 5.79
C PRO A 271 29.16 -42.51 4.43
N TYR A 272 29.15 -41.17 4.37
CA TYR A 272 28.90 -40.42 3.13
C TYR A 272 30.15 -39.94 2.37
N LEU A 273 31.36 -40.15 2.90
CA LEU A 273 32.62 -39.71 2.27
C LEU A 273 33.41 -40.81 1.52
N VAL A 274 32.87 -42.03 1.40
CA VAL A 274 33.61 -43.17 0.79
C VAL A 274 33.28 -43.41 -0.69
N HIS A 275 32.45 -42.58 -1.33
CA HIS A 275 31.98 -42.86 -2.70
C HIS A 275 32.10 -41.74 -3.72
N GLN A 276 33.19 -40.97 -3.74
CA GLN A 276 33.68 -40.31 -4.98
C GLN A 276 35.20 -40.14 -4.96
N GLY A 277 35.93 -41.11 -5.52
CA GLY A 277 37.39 -41.03 -5.64
C GLY A 277 37.94 -42.19 -6.47
N GLY A 278 37.69 -42.18 -7.78
CA GLY A 278 38.22 -43.21 -8.66
C GLY A 278 38.22 -42.81 -10.15
N THR A 279 39.42 -42.80 -10.73
CA THR A 279 39.78 -42.98 -12.15
C THR A 279 40.00 -41.76 -13.08
N SER A 280 41.29 -41.39 -13.17
CA SER A 280 42.16 -41.35 -14.36
C SER A 280 41.88 -40.42 -15.55
N ALA A 281 42.79 -39.46 -15.74
CA ALA A 281 43.29 -38.91 -17.02
C ALA A 281 44.07 -40.00 -17.82
N PRO A 282 44.47 -39.87 -19.11
CA PRO A 282 44.96 -38.64 -19.78
C PRO A 282 44.64 -38.47 -21.29
N ALA A 283 44.91 -37.27 -21.85
CA ALA A 283 45.74 -37.02 -23.05
C ALA A 283 45.41 -35.69 -23.74
N SER A 284 46.43 -34.83 -23.93
CA SER A 284 46.68 -34.11 -25.19
C SER A 284 48.09 -33.54 -25.19
N LYS A 285 48.89 -34.00 -26.15
CA LYS A 285 50.00 -33.27 -26.75
C LYS A 285 49.43 -32.57 -27.97
N ASP A 286 49.63 -31.26 -28.07
CA ASP A 286 50.27 -30.53 -29.18
C ASP A 286 50.18 -29.02 -28.90
#